data_AF-A0A3P6CSY8-F1
#
_entry.id   AF-A0A3P6CSY8-F1
#
_cell.length_a   1.000
_cell.length_b   1.000
_cell.length_c   1.000
_cell.angle_alpha   90.00
_cell.angle_beta   90.00
_cell.angle_gamma   90.00
#
_symmetry.space_group_name_H-M   'P 1'
#
loop_
_entity.id
_entity.type
_entity.pdbx_description
1 polymer ?
#
loop_
_entity_poly.entity_id
_entity_poly.type
_entity_poly.pdbx_seq_one_letter_code
_entity_poly.pdbx_strand_id
1 'polypeptide(L)'
;MRREMKVKRRELKKKKKEKTRVRMLCDFCGSSSSKRYEHTKQEEALLIESELKRLRLLTRRMTGKDLDGLTFAELLLLESLLKQVLLIVKKLKKKTELEEEQRLQKKEADDECEGSTRRELVVLVEYERRSSESMQSEFERLWLLKERMSGRELAGMTYSELRLLEDEINRGLMGLHEQQFGPRMEQIATQQSEKLISQLRDAEERLGTR
;
A
#
# COMPACT_ATOMS: atom_id res chain seq x y z
N MET A 1 -68.93 -17.16 -41.08
CA MET A 1 -68.32 -18.03 -40.04
C MET A 1 -66.86 -17.71 -39.63
N ARG A 2 -66.06 -16.87 -40.33
CA ARG A 2 -64.68 -16.52 -39.89
C ARG A 2 -64.52 -15.25 -39.02
N ARG A 3 -65.57 -14.45 -38.82
CA ARG A 3 -65.51 -13.18 -38.05
C ARG A 3 -65.95 -13.30 -36.59
N GLU A 4 -66.86 -14.20 -36.24
CA GLU A 4 -67.32 -14.38 -34.84
C GLU A 4 -66.32 -15.15 -33.95
N MET A 5 -65.47 -15.99 -34.53
CA MET A 5 -64.41 -16.72 -33.80
C MET A 5 -63.27 -15.81 -33.31
N LYS A 6 -63.12 -14.59 -33.84
CA LYS A 6 -62.09 -13.63 -33.41
C LYS A 6 -62.52 -12.75 -32.22
N VAL A 7 -63.82 -12.61 -31.98
CA VAL A 7 -64.34 -11.79 -30.85
C VAL A 7 -64.25 -12.57 -29.54
N LYS A 8 -64.61 -13.87 -29.53
CA LYS A 8 -64.51 -14.72 -28.33
C LYS A 8 -63.07 -14.89 -27.81
N ARG A 9 -62.04 -14.81 -28.68
CA ARG A 9 -60.62 -14.83 -28.27
C ARG A 9 -60.12 -13.52 -27.64
N ARG A 10 -60.81 -12.39 -27.86
CA ARG A 10 -60.43 -11.09 -27.26
C ARG A 10 -61.06 -10.89 -25.88
N GLU A 11 -62.26 -11.41 -25.65
CA GLU A 11 -62.94 -11.38 -24.34
C GLU A 11 -62.24 -12.25 -23.27
N LEU A 12 -61.77 -13.44 -23.65
CA LEU A 12 -61.01 -14.33 -22.74
C LEU A 12 -59.61 -13.80 -22.38
N LYS A 13 -59.03 -12.92 -23.21
CA LYS A 13 -57.74 -12.27 -22.92
C LYS A 13 -57.86 -11.01 -22.06
N LYS A 14 -59.02 -10.35 -22.04
CA LYS A 14 -59.28 -9.23 -21.12
C LYS A 14 -59.65 -9.70 -19.70
N LYS A 15 -60.40 -10.79 -19.54
CA LYS A 15 -60.69 -11.36 -18.20
C LYS A 15 -59.50 -12.00 -17.48
N LYS A 16 -58.34 -12.16 -18.14
CA LYS A 16 -57.09 -12.62 -17.49
C LYS A 16 -56.14 -11.49 -17.08
N LYS A 17 -56.45 -10.24 -17.46
CA LYS A 17 -55.63 -9.04 -17.13
C LYS A 17 -56.18 -8.24 -15.95
N GLU A 18 -57.26 -8.73 -15.35
CA GLU A 18 -57.91 -8.12 -14.17
C GLU A 18 -58.13 -9.18 -13.08
N LYS A 19 -57.15 -10.09 -12.91
CA LYS A 19 -56.84 -10.59 -11.58
C LYS A 19 -55.79 -9.66 -11.03
N THR A 20 -56.27 -8.56 -10.47
CA THR A 20 -55.87 -8.17 -9.11
C THR A 20 -54.42 -8.55 -8.80
N ARG A 21 -53.46 -7.87 -9.43
CA ARG A 21 -52.29 -7.47 -8.65
C ARG A 21 -52.81 -6.44 -7.66
N VAL A 22 -53.54 -6.91 -6.64
CA VAL A 22 -53.34 -6.38 -5.30
C VAL A 22 -51.87 -6.65 -5.10
N ARG A 23 -51.07 -5.64 -5.44
CA ARG A 23 -49.79 -5.43 -4.84
C ARG A 23 -50.18 -5.34 -3.37
N MET A 24 -50.20 -6.49 -2.68
CA MET A 24 -50.04 -6.48 -1.24
C MET A 24 -48.73 -5.73 -1.09
N LEU A 25 -48.84 -4.45 -0.79
CA LEU A 25 -47.83 -3.73 -0.06
C LEU A 25 -47.67 -4.59 1.19
N CYS A 26 -46.76 -5.54 1.06
CA CYS A 26 -46.22 -6.23 2.18
C CYS A 26 -45.41 -5.15 2.89
N ASP A 27 -46.09 -4.40 3.76
CA ASP A 27 -45.45 -3.43 4.65
C ASP A 27 -44.40 -4.12 5.54
N PHE A 28 -44.40 -5.46 5.56
CA PHE A 28 -43.41 -6.32 6.20
C PHE A 28 -42.19 -6.70 5.33
N CYS A 29 -42.25 -6.66 3.99
CA CYS A 29 -41.19 -7.22 3.12
C CYS A 29 -40.69 -6.31 1.99
N GLY A 30 -41.19 -5.07 1.87
CA GLY A 30 -40.60 -4.06 0.97
C GLY A 30 -39.34 -3.37 1.52
N SER A 31 -39.14 -3.41 2.84
CA SER A 31 -38.03 -2.72 3.53
C SER A 31 -36.92 -3.67 3.98
N SER A 32 -37.21 -4.96 4.12
CA SER A 32 -36.34 -5.90 4.84
C SER A 32 -35.17 -6.44 4.02
N SER A 33 -35.29 -6.56 2.69
CA SER A 33 -34.13 -6.97 1.87
C SER A 33 -33.22 -5.79 1.51
N SER A 34 -33.78 -4.62 1.25
CA SER A 34 -32.99 -3.40 0.96
C SER A 34 -32.23 -2.94 2.21
N LYS A 35 -32.89 -2.84 3.38
CA LYS A 35 -32.19 -2.51 4.63
C LYS A 35 -31.15 -3.56 5.04
N ARG A 36 -31.40 -4.86 4.81
CA ARG A 36 -30.38 -5.89 5.09
C ARG A 36 -29.18 -5.81 4.14
N TYR A 37 -29.38 -5.50 2.86
CA TYR A 37 -28.29 -5.27 1.92
C TYR A 37 -27.48 -4.01 2.23
N GLU A 38 -28.14 -2.92 2.63
CA GLU A 38 -27.46 -1.70 3.05
C GLU A 38 -26.71 -1.89 4.38
N HIS A 39 -27.29 -2.62 5.34
CA HIS A 39 -26.64 -2.92 6.62
C HIS A 39 -25.41 -3.82 6.45
N THR A 40 -25.48 -4.82 5.56
CA THR A 40 -24.33 -5.69 5.26
C THR A 40 -23.21 -4.93 4.54
N LYS A 41 -23.53 -4.06 3.57
CA LYS A 41 -22.53 -3.17 2.97
C LYS A 41 -21.91 -2.20 3.99
N GLN A 42 -22.69 -1.73 4.95
CA GLN A 42 -22.21 -0.84 5.99
C GLN A 42 -21.31 -1.56 7.00
N GLU A 43 -21.62 -2.80 7.37
CA GLU A 43 -20.76 -3.67 8.18
C GLU A 43 -19.45 -4.01 7.44
N GLU A 44 -19.52 -4.36 6.16
CA GLU A 44 -18.34 -4.61 5.31
C GLU A 44 -17.45 -3.36 5.20
N ALA A 45 -18.05 -2.18 5.04
CA ALA A 45 -17.31 -0.91 5.01
C ALA A 45 -16.60 -0.64 6.34
N LEU A 46 -17.24 -0.90 7.49
CA LEU A 46 -16.62 -0.75 8.80
C LEU A 46 -15.46 -1.74 9.01
N LEU A 47 -15.62 -2.99 8.56
CA LEU A 47 -14.54 -4.00 8.59
C LEU A 47 -13.34 -3.53 7.75
N ILE A 48 -13.58 -3.11 6.50
CA ILE A 48 -12.54 -2.58 5.61
C ILE A 48 -11.87 -1.36 6.24
N GLU A 49 -12.62 -0.46 6.86
CA GLU A 49 -12.06 0.73 7.51
C GLU A 49 -11.14 0.38 8.70
N SER A 50 -11.56 -0.58 9.54
CA SER A 50 -10.73 -1.03 10.67
C SER A 50 -9.43 -1.69 10.21
N GLU A 51 -9.52 -2.53 9.17
CA GLU A 51 -8.37 -3.24 8.63
C GLU A 51 -7.46 -2.30 7.85
N LEU A 52 -8.01 -1.28 7.19
CA LEU A 52 -7.24 -0.19 6.60
C LEU A 52 -6.43 0.58 7.64
N LYS A 53 -7.02 0.91 8.79
CA LYS A 53 -6.29 1.56 9.89
C LYS A 53 -5.10 0.69 10.34
N ARG A 54 -5.32 -0.62 10.46
CA ARG A 54 -4.27 -1.59 10.80
C ARG A 54 -3.17 -1.65 9.73
N LEU A 55 -3.55 -1.73 8.45
CA LEU A 55 -2.62 -1.79 7.32
C LEU A 55 -1.82 -0.50 7.16
N ARG A 56 -2.44 0.68 7.33
CA ARG A 56 -1.77 1.99 7.31
C ARG A 56 -0.68 2.06 8.38
N LEU A 57 -1.00 1.67 9.61
CA LEU A 57 -0.02 1.66 10.70
C LEU A 57 1.12 0.68 10.40
N LEU A 58 0.79 -0.54 9.98
CA LEU A 58 1.77 -1.57 9.71
C LEU A 58 2.73 -1.19 8.58
N THR A 59 2.20 -0.70 7.46
CA THR A 59 3.01 -0.25 6.32
C THR A 59 3.87 0.95 6.67
N ARG A 60 3.38 1.89 7.50
CA ARG A 60 4.19 3.00 8.03
C ARG A 60 5.37 2.48 8.87
N ARG A 61 5.13 1.54 9.79
CA ARG A 61 6.19 0.89 10.59
C ARG A 61 7.23 0.19 9.73
N MET A 62 6.79 -0.60 8.75
CA MET A 62 7.69 -1.31 7.83
C MET A 62 8.53 -0.37 6.96
N THR A 63 8.06 0.86 6.73
CA THR A 63 8.77 1.91 5.97
C THR A 63 9.53 2.90 6.86
N GLY A 64 9.65 2.60 8.17
CA GLY A 64 10.49 3.34 9.11
C GLY A 64 9.79 4.53 9.79
N LYS A 65 8.46 4.59 9.72
CA LYS A 65 7.62 5.65 10.32
C LYS A 65 6.76 5.08 11.45
N ASP A 66 6.29 5.92 12.35
CA ASP A 66 5.42 5.53 13.48
C ASP A 66 5.99 4.35 14.31
N LEU A 67 7.30 4.38 14.51
CA LEU A 67 8.03 3.41 15.33
C LEU A 67 7.88 3.72 16.83
N ASP A 68 7.35 4.89 17.18
CA ASP A 68 7.04 5.26 18.54
C ASP A 68 6.05 4.27 19.17
N GLY A 69 6.32 3.92 20.43
CA GLY A 69 5.54 2.93 21.18
C GLY A 69 5.88 1.47 20.88
N LEU A 70 6.84 1.18 19.98
CA LEU A 70 7.44 -0.15 19.88
C LEU A 70 8.51 -0.35 20.95
N THR A 71 8.51 -1.52 21.56
CA THR A 71 9.58 -1.97 22.45
C THR A 71 10.85 -2.27 21.64
N PHE A 72 12.00 -2.26 22.31
CA PHE A 72 13.28 -2.60 21.66
C PHE A 72 13.26 -4.00 21.03
N ALA A 73 12.61 -4.98 21.67
CA ALA A 73 12.46 -6.32 21.11
C ALA A 73 11.62 -6.32 19.81
N GLU A 74 10.53 -5.55 19.76
CA GLU A 74 9.72 -5.41 18.55
C GLU A 74 10.48 -4.73 17.42
N LEU A 75 11.30 -3.70 17.73
CA LEU A 75 12.18 -3.05 16.76
C LEU A 75 13.20 -4.04 16.18
N LEU A 76 13.83 -4.87 17.02
CA LEU A 76 14.76 -5.91 16.57
C LEU A 76 14.08 -6.97 15.70
N LEU A 77 12.88 -7.39 16.08
CA LEU A 77 12.10 -8.35 15.28
C LEU A 77 11.79 -7.78 13.90
N LEU A 78 11.33 -6.52 13.84
CA LEU A 78 11.03 -5.85 12.58
C LEU A 78 12.30 -5.66 11.72
N GLU A 79 13.41 -5.27 12.34
CA GLU A 79 14.71 -5.16 11.67
C GLU A 79 15.16 -6.50 11.08
N SER A 80 15.02 -7.59 11.84
CA SER A 80 15.39 -8.94 11.38
C SER A 80 14.52 -9.38 10.21
N LEU A 81 13.21 -9.11 10.25
CA LEU A 81 12.28 -9.38 9.16
C LEU A 81 12.70 -8.64 7.89
N LEU A 82 12.91 -7.32 7.98
CA LEU A 82 13.27 -6.50 6.84
C LEU A 82 14.62 -6.91 6.24
N LYS A 83 15.61 -7.28 7.07
CA LYS A 83 16.90 -7.82 6.58
C LYS A 83 16.71 -9.13 5.82
N GLN A 84 15.88 -10.04 6.31
CA GLN A 84 15.59 -11.29 5.62
C GLN A 84 14.91 -11.03 4.26
N VAL A 85 13.90 -10.16 4.24
CA VAL A 85 13.17 -9.82 3.01
C VAL A 85 14.09 -9.12 2.02
N LEU A 86 14.99 -8.23 2.48
CA LEU A 86 16.00 -7.59 1.64
C LEU A 86 16.88 -8.61 0.91
N LEU A 87 17.30 -9.68 1.60
CA LEU A 87 18.09 -10.75 0.98
C LEU A 87 17.30 -11.48 -0.12
N ILE A 88 16.02 -11.75 0.11
CA ILE A 88 15.13 -12.38 -0.88
C ILE A 88 15.00 -11.48 -2.11
N VAL A 89 14.69 -10.20 -1.91
CA VAL A 89 14.52 -9.22 -2.99
C VAL A 89 15.81 -9.07 -3.80
N LYS A 90 16.97 -8.95 -3.15
CA LYS A 90 18.27 -8.88 -3.84
C LYS A 90 18.55 -10.12 -4.69
N LYS A 91 18.20 -11.31 -4.19
CA LYS A 91 18.35 -12.56 -4.94
C LYS A 91 17.43 -12.60 -6.16
N LEU A 92 16.16 -12.21 -5.99
CA LEU A 92 15.20 -12.16 -7.10
C LEU A 92 15.61 -11.13 -8.15
N LYS A 93 16.06 -9.95 -7.74
CA LYS A 93 16.48 -8.89 -8.65
C LYS A 93 17.61 -9.35 -9.58
N LYS A 94 18.64 -9.99 -9.00
CA LYS A 94 19.74 -10.60 -9.78
C LYS A 94 19.24 -11.68 -10.74
N LYS A 95 18.27 -12.49 -10.32
CA LYS A 95 17.67 -13.51 -11.19
C LYS A 95 16.93 -12.87 -12.37
N THR A 96 16.11 -11.85 -12.11
CA THR A 96 15.36 -11.13 -13.15
C THR A 96 16.29 -10.44 -14.15
N GLU A 97 17.36 -9.81 -13.67
CA GLU A 97 18.39 -9.17 -14.51
C GLU A 97 19.04 -10.18 -15.46
N LEU A 98 19.48 -11.34 -14.95
CA LEU A 98 20.05 -12.40 -15.77
C LEU A 98 19.04 -12.99 -16.79
N GLU A 99 17.77 -13.11 -16.40
CA GLU A 99 16.71 -13.55 -17.33
C GLU A 99 16.45 -12.53 -18.44
N GLU A 100 16.50 -11.23 -18.13
CA GLU A 100 16.38 -10.15 -19.11
C GLU A 100 17.58 -10.15 -20.07
N GLU A 101 18.81 -10.25 -19.56
CA GLU A 101 20.04 -10.36 -20.37
C GLU A 101 20.00 -11.58 -21.32
N GLN A 102 19.54 -12.74 -20.85
CA GLN A 102 19.39 -13.94 -21.70
C GLN A 102 18.32 -13.77 -22.79
N ARG A 103 17.27 -12.97 -22.54
CA ARG A 103 16.26 -12.66 -23.55
C ARG A 103 16.79 -11.69 -24.61
N LEU A 104 17.66 -10.77 -24.22
CA LEU A 104 18.34 -9.84 -25.14
C LEU A 104 19.35 -10.57 -26.03
N GLN A 105 20.16 -11.48 -25.48
CA GLN A 105 21.10 -12.30 -26.26
C GLN A 105 20.41 -13.23 -27.30
N LYS A 106 19.12 -13.53 -27.11
CA LYS A 106 18.30 -14.29 -28.09
C LYS A 106 17.61 -13.42 -29.14
N LYS A 107 17.74 -12.09 -29.04
CA LYS A 107 17.00 -11.11 -29.85
C LYS A 107 17.90 -10.06 -30.52
N GLU A 108 19.20 -10.30 -30.69
CA GLU A 108 20.07 -9.38 -31.43
C GLU A 108 19.81 -9.45 -32.96
N ALA A 109 18.69 -8.85 -33.37
CA ALA A 109 18.54 -8.01 -34.54
C ALA A 109 17.46 -6.97 -34.19
N ASP A 110 17.84 -5.71 -34.34
CA ASP A 110 17.07 -4.46 -34.18
C ASP A 110 17.09 -3.76 -32.80
N ASP A 111 17.99 -2.77 -32.80
CA ASP A 111 17.79 -1.35 -32.44
C ASP A 111 17.92 -0.86 -30.98
N GLU A 112 18.60 0.29 -30.88
CA GLU A 112 19.00 0.99 -29.68
C GLU A 112 17.93 1.96 -29.13
N CYS A 113 18.21 2.51 -27.95
CA CYS A 113 17.57 3.65 -27.27
C CYS A 113 16.33 3.25 -26.42
N GLU A 114 16.20 3.62 -25.14
CA GLU A 114 16.19 5.01 -24.69
C GLU A 114 16.51 5.15 -23.19
N GLY A 115 17.23 6.22 -22.88
CA GLY A 115 17.74 6.56 -21.56
C GLY A 115 16.68 7.11 -20.60
N SER A 116 16.84 6.65 -19.35
CA SER A 116 16.30 7.15 -18.09
C SER A 116 16.21 8.68 -17.99
N THR A 117 14.99 9.22 -17.87
CA THR A 117 14.65 10.36 -16.99
C THR A 117 13.16 10.31 -16.61
N ARG A 118 12.78 9.45 -15.66
CA ARG A 118 11.38 9.34 -15.18
C ARG A 118 11.31 9.09 -13.68
N ARG A 119 12.03 9.87 -12.87
CA ARG A 119 11.94 9.75 -11.39
C ARG A 119 11.08 10.85 -10.74
N GLU A 120 10.93 12.01 -11.36
CA GLU A 120 10.19 13.13 -10.76
C GLU A 120 8.70 13.18 -11.14
N LEU A 121 8.33 12.73 -12.36
CA LEU A 121 6.92 12.68 -12.78
C LEU A 121 6.09 11.59 -12.09
N VAL A 122 6.73 10.55 -11.55
CA VAL A 122 6.02 9.43 -10.89
C VAL A 122 5.47 9.86 -9.53
N VAL A 123 6.18 10.70 -8.78
CA VAL A 123 5.79 11.10 -7.41
C VAL A 123 4.55 12.01 -7.40
N LEU A 124 4.46 12.98 -8.32
CA LEU A 124 3.28 13.87 -8.44
C LEU A 124 2.05 13.12 -8.93
N VAL A 125 2.20 12.22 -9.91
CA VAL A 125 1.10 11.39 -10.43
C VAL A 125 0.61 10.40 -9.38
N GLU A 126 1.50 9.80 -8.58
CA GLU A 126 1.10 8.94 -7.48
C GLU A 126 0.41 9.70 -6.34
N TYR A 127 0.83 10.94 -6.06
CA TYR A 127 0.19 11.79 -5.05
C TYR A 127 -1.25 12.15 -5.45
N GLU A 128 -1.47 12.59 -6.69
CA GLU A 128 -2.82 12.86 -7.21
C GLU A 128 -3.68 11.59 -7.27
N ARG A 129 -3.10 10.46 -7.71
CA ARG A 129 -3.80 9.17 -7.73
C ARG A 129 -4.27 8.77 -6.33
N ARG A 130 -3.44 8.97 -5.31
CA ARG A 130 -3.76 8.64 -3.91
C ARG A 130 -4.83 9.55 -3.30
N SER A 131 -4.98 10.79 -3.80
CA SER A 131 -6.00 11.72 -3.31
C SER A 131 -7.42 11.35 -3.75
N SER A 132 -7.59 10.46 -4.74
CA SER A 132 -8.89 10.03 -5.26
C SER A 132 -9.12 8.51 -5.14
N GLU A 133 -8.33 7.82 -4.32
CA GLU A 133 -8.48 6.37 -4.12
C GLU A 133 -9.75 6.01 -3.35
N SER A 134 -10.42 4.94 -3.80
CA SER A 134 -11.45 4.30 -3.00
C SER A 134 -10.83 3.54 -1.83
N MET A 135 -11.58 3.35 -0.74
CA MET A 135 -11.14 2.54 0.41
C MET A 135 -10.69 1.13 -0.02
N GLN A 136 -11.39 0.53 -0.96
CA GLN A 136 -11.06 -0.79 -1.49
C GLN A 136 -9.72 -0.80 -2.24
N SER A 137 -9.47 0.19 -3.09
CA SER A 137 -8.20 0.28 -3.83
C SER A 137 -7.01 0.58 -2.90
N GLU A 138 -7.23 1.40 -1.89
CA GLU A 138 -6.23 1.64 -0.86
C GLU A 138 -5.91 0.36 -0.08
N PHE A 139 -6.94 -0.40 0.29
CA PHE A 139 -6.81 -1.65 1.02
C PHE A 139 -5.94 -2.63 0.24
N GLU A 140 -6.27 -2.87 -1.03
CA GLU A 140 -5.55 -3.81 -1.89
C GLU A 140 -4.08 -3.40 -2.05
N ARG A 141 -3.81 -2.10 -2.26
CA ARG A 141 -2.44 -1.60 -2.36
C ARG A 141 -1.65 -1.82 -1.07
N LEU A 142 -2.20 -1.42 0.08
CA LEU A 142 -1.49 -1.52 1.36
C LEU A 142 -1.31 -2.97 1.78
N TRP A 143 -2.29 -3.82 1.51
CA TRP A 143 -2.21 -5.25 1.72
C TRP A 143 -1.08 -5.86 0.88
N LEU A 144 -1.05 -5.56 -0.42
CA LEU A 144 -0.01 -6.07 -1.32
C LEU A 144 1.39 -5.59 -0.90
N LEU A 145 1.52 -4.31 -0.52
CA LEU A 145 2.77 -3.79 0.03
C LEU A 145 3.19 -4.55 1.29
N LYS A 146 2.27 -4.78 2.22
CA LYS A 146 2.54 -5.56 3.44
C LYS A 146 3.00 -6.98 3.11
N GLU A 147 2.38 -7.64 2.13
CA GLU A 147 2.77 -8.99 1.71
C GLU A 147 4.19 -9.00 1.12
N ARG A 148 4.49 -8.04 0.24
CA ARG A 148 5.82 -7.85 -0.38
C ARG A 148 6.91 -7.54 0.64
N MET A 149 6.63 -6.63 1.57
CA MET A 149 7.52 -6.29 2.69
C MET A 149 7.67 -7.44 3.70
N SER A 150 6.85 -8.49 3.59
CA SER A 150 7.00 -9.76 4.33
C SER A 150 7.67 -10.87 3.51
N GLY A 151 8.14 -10.58 2.29
CA GLY A 151 8.76 -11.57 1.40
C GLY A 151 7.79 -12.47 0.62
N ARG A 152 6.49 -12.13 0.59
CA ARG A 152 5.44 -12.82 -0.19
C ARG A 152 5.02 -11.98 -1.38
N GLU A 153 4.21 -12.52 -2.30
CA GLU A 153 3.70 -11.78 -3.47
C GLU A 153 4.78 -11.07 -4.31
N LEU A 154 5.98 -11.68 -4.38
CA LEU A 154 7.12 -11.19 -5.17
C LEU A 154 7.16 -11.79 -6.58
N ALA A 155 6.35 -12.82 -6.84
CA ALA A 155 6.31 -13.48 -8.14
C ALA A 155 5.74 -12.52 -9.20
N GLY A 156 6.39 -12.48 -10.37
CA GLY A 156 5.97 -11.63 -11.48
C GLY A 156 6.34 -10.16 -11.37
N MET A 157 7.03 -9.73 -10.30
CA MET A 157 7.58 -8.38 -10.20
C MET A 157 8.72 -8.17 -11.20
N THR A 158 8.69 -7.04 -11.90
CA THR A 158 9.76 -6.57 -12.78
C THR A 158 10.99 -6.12 -11.98
N TYR A 159 12.14 -5.99 -12.64
CA TYR A 159 13.36 -5.47 -12.01
C TYR A 159 13.12 -4.11 -11.35
N SER A 160 12.42 -3.20 -12.04
CA SER A 160 12.08 -1.86 -11.54
C SER A 160 11.20 -1.91 -10.29
N GLU A 161 10.19 -2.78 -10.26
CA GLU A 161 9.34 -2.94 -9.07
C GLU A 161 10.11 -3.56 -7.90
N LEU A 162 10.99 -4.54 -8.15
CA LEU A 162 11.86 -5.12 -7.12
C LEU A 162 12.83 -4.07 -6.56
N ARG A 163 13.34 -3.17 -7.41
CA ARG A 163 14.17 -2.05 -6.97
C ARG A 163 13.40 -1.07 -6.09
N LEU A 164 12.17 -0.69 -6.46
CA LEU A 164 11.34 0.18 -5.62
C LEU A 164 11.03 -0.47 -4.26
N LEU A 165 10.77 -1.78 -4.25
CA LEU A 165 10.58 -2.52 -3.01
C LEU A 165 11.85 -2.55 -2.15
N GLU A 166 13.02 -2.74 -2.77
CA GLU A 166 14.31 -2.65 -2.10
C GLU A 166 14.52 -1.27 -1.45
N ASP A 167 14.18 -0.18 -2.16
CA ASP A 167 14.27 1.18 -1.64
C ASP A 167 13.35 1.40 -0.41
N GLU A 168 12.12 0.87 -0.44
CA GLU A 168 11.19 0.92 0.71
C GLU A 168 11.69 0.10 1.91
N ILE A 169 12.27 -1.09 1.68
CA ILE A 169 12.87 -1.90 2.76
C ILE A 169 14.06 -1.17 3.38
N ASN A 170 14.93 -0.58 2.56
CA ASN A 170 16.07 0.20 3.05
C ASN A 170 15.61 1.43 3.85
N ARG A 171 14.54 2.12 3.41
CA ARG A 171 13.93 3.21 4.16
C ARG A 171 13.45 2.75 5.54
N GLY A 172 12.81 1.58 5.59
CA GLY A 172 12.42 0.92 6.83
C GLY A 172 13.59 0.66 7.78
N LEU A 173 14.67 0.06 7.26
CA LEU A 173 15.87 -0.23 8.03
C LEU A 173 16.57 1.03 8.54
N MET A 174 16.61 2.10 7.74
CA MET A 174 17.16 3.39 8.18
C MET A 174 16.35 3.98 9.33
N GLY A 175 15.02 4.03 9.21
CA GLY A 175 14.16 4.53 10.28
C GLY A 175 14.28 3.73 11.58
N LEU A 176 14.43 2.40 11.48
CA LEU A 176 14.69 1.54 12.65
C LEU A 176 16.02 1.86 13.32
N HIS A 177 17.08 2.01 12.52
CA HIS A 177 18.40 2.36 13.02
C HIS A 177 18.40 3.74 13.70
N GLU A 178 17.74 4.73 13.10
CA GLU A 178 17.55 6.06 13.70
C GLU A 178 16.80 5.97 15.03
N GLN A 179 15.72 5.21 15.11
CA GLN A 179 14.97 5.03 16.36
C GLN A 179 15.81 4.34 17.45
N GLN A 180 16.58 3.31 17.09
CA GLN A 180 17.36 2.51 18.04
C GLN A 180 18.60 3.24 18.56
N PHE A 181 19.29 3.99 17.69
CA PHE A 181 20.62 4.53 18.00
C PHE A 181 20.71 6.06 17.91
N GLY A 182 19.76 6.71 17.25
CA GLY A 182 19.72 8.17 17.06
C GLY A 182 19.93 8.95 18.35
N PRO A 183 19.13 8.71 19.41
CA PRO A 183 19.27 9.46 20.68
C PRO A 183 20.67 9.33 21.30
N ARG A 184 21.28 8.15 21.20
CA ARG A 184 22.64 7.90 21.71
C ARG A 184 23.69 8.60 20.86
N MET A 185 23.55 8.56 19.54
CA MET A 185 24.47 9.22 18.61
C MET A 185 24.42 10.75 18.77
N GLU A 186 23.23 11.31 18.98
CA GLU A 186 23.04 12.73 19.25
C GLU A 186 23.73 13.14 20.56
N GLN A 187 23.55 12.37 21.64
CA GLN A 187 24.23 12.62 22.92
C GLN A 187 25.76 12.59 22.80
N ILE A 188 26.31 11.65 22.01
CA ILE A 188 27.76 11.59 21.79
C ILE A 188 28.22 12.81 21.00
N ALA A 189 27.47 13.21 19.97
CA ALA A 189 27.80 14.36 19.13
C ALA A 189 27.76 15.67 19.94
N THR A 190 26.78 15.86 20.82
CA THR A 190 26.70 17.04 21.70
C THR A 190 27.83 17.09 22.72
N GLN A 191 28.17 15.96 23.35
CA GLN A 191 29.32 15.90 24.26
C GLN A 191 30.64 16.24 23.55
N GLN A 192 30.80 15.76 22.32
CA GLN A 192 31.99 16.06 21.52
C GLN A 192 32.06 17.55 21.13
N SER A 193 30.94 18.15 20.73
CA SER A 193 30.90 19.56 20.36
C SER A 193 31.16 20.47 21.58
N GLU A 194 30.56 20.18 22.73
CA GLU A 194 30.79 20.91 23.98
C GLU A 194 32.26 20.83 24.42
N LYS A 195 32.88 19.66 24.29
CA LYS A 195 34.30 19.47 24.59
C LYS A 195 35.20 20.30 23.68
N LEU A 196 34.91 20.33 22.37
CA LEU A 196 35.66 21.15 21.41
C LEU A 196 35.50 22.65 21.72
N ILE A 197 34.29 23.10 22.05
CA ILE A 197 34.02 24.49 22.42
C ILE A 197 34.81 24.86 23.70
N SER A 198 34.85 23.98 24.70
CA SER A 198 35.67 24.21 25.91
C SER A 198 37.16 24.34 25.57
N GLN A 199 37.69 23.46 24.72
CA GLN A 199 39.09 23.49 24.32
C GLN A 199 39.46 24.76 23.54
N LEU A 200 38.55 25.26 22.70
CA LEU A 200 38.74 26.51 21.97
C LEU A 200 38.76 27.71 22.93
N ARG A 201 37.83 27.78 23.89
CA ARG A 201 37.83 28.84 24.92
C ARG A 201 39.12 28.85 25.74
N ASP A 202 39.58 27.68 26.19
CA ASP A 202 40.84 27.56 26.93
C ASP A 202 42.04 27.99 26.07
N ALA A 203 42.02 27.75 24.76
CA ALA A 203 43.07 28.17 23.84
C ALA A 203 43.04 29.69 23.58
N GLU A 204 41.86 30.29 23.45
CA GLU A 204 41.68 31.74 23.30
C GLU A 204 42.15 32.50 24.55
N GLU A 205 41.81 32.02 25.76
CA GLU A 205 42.28 32.60 27.03
C GLU A 205 43.82 32.57 27.14
N ARG A 206 44.46 31.48 26.69
CA ARG A 206 45.92 31.36 26.66
C ARG A 206 46.60 32.26 25.62
N LEU A 207 45.90 32.60 24.54
CA LEU A 207 46.43 33.47 23.49
C LEU A 207 46.16 34.96 23.78
N GLY A 208 45.09 35.29 24.50
CA GLY A 208 44.71 36.66 24.88
C GLY A 208 45.41 37.21 26.14
N THR A 209 46.21 36.40 26.84
CA THR A 209 46.98 36.79 28.05
C THR A 209 48.43 37.22 27.74
N ARG A 210 48.73 37.71 26.53
CA ARG A 210 50.03 38.32 26.17
C ARG A 210 49.95 39.83 26.02
#